data_AF-A0A3T0JQB3-F1
#
_entry.id   AF-A0A3T0JQB3-F1
#
_cell.length_a   1.000
_cell.length_b   1.000
_cell.length_c   1.000
_cell.angle_alpha   90.00
_cell.angle_beta   90.00
_cell.angle_gamma   90.00
#
_symmetry.space_group_name_H-M   'P 1'
#
loop_
_entity.id
_entity.type
_entity.pdbx_description
1 polymer ?
#
loop_
_entity_poly.entity_id
_entity_poly.type
_entity_poly.pdbx_seq_one_letter_code
_entity_poly.pdbx_strand_id
1 'polypeptide(L)'
;MSLLTRLLARGTVVLANSASKLQSLQMRLTAGEVNDDMEHFEPYGFTSHPLAGAEGVVTFLGGDRSHAIALVVADRRYRLQSLAAGEVAIYTDEGDKIHFKRGRIIDIETATLNIRASTAVNFETPVINQTGKIVSKGDQVAGGISQIKHVHVGVQAGSGQTGAPAGGQ
;
A
#
# COMPACT_ATOMS: atom_id res chain seq x y z
N MET A 1 -23.16 -12.77 -36.03
CA MET A 1 -22.21 -12.70 -34.90
C MET A 1 -22.44 -13.92 -34.03
N SER A 2 -21.39 -14.67 -33.68
CA SER A 2 -21.52 -15.85 -32.81
C SER A 2 -21.63 -15.43 -31.34
N LEU A 3 -22.11 -16.32 -30.47
CA LEU A 3 -22.17 -16.08 -29.01
C LEU A 3 -20.80 -15.73 -28.42
N LEU A 4 -19.73 -16.32 -28.95
CA LEU A 4 -18.34 -16.03 -28.54
C LEU A 4 -17.97 -14.55 -28.70
N THR A 5 -18.40 -13.91 -29.79
CA THR A 5 -18.13 -12.47 -30.02
C THR A 5 -18.87 -11.53 -29.07
N ARG A 6 -19.85 -12.03 -28.30
CA ARG A 6 -20.62 -11.22 -27.32
C ARG A 6 -20.15 -11.42 -25.88
N LEU A 7 -19.29 -12.39 -25.64
CA LEU A 7 -18.96 -12.84 -24.29
C LEU A 7 -17.96 -11.92 -23.60
N LEU A 8 -17.05 -11.29 -24.34
CA LEU A 8 -16.04 -10.39 -23.77
C LEU A 8 -16.17 -8.99 -24.36
N ALA A 9 -16.00 -7.98 -23.51
CA ALA A 9 -15.83 -6.60 -23.93
C ALA A 9 -14.69 -5.93 -23.15
N ARG A 10 -14.15 -4.87 -23.76
CA ARG A 10 -13.25 -3.92 -23.10
C ARG A 10 -13.95 -2.59 -22.98
N GLY A 11 -13.60 -1.85 -21.94
CA GLY A 11 -14.16 -0.53 -21.72
C GLY A 11 -13.41 0.27 -20.69
N THR A 12 -14.01 1.39 -20.31
CA THR A 12 -13.49 2.30 -19.30
C THR A 12 -14.52 2.51 -18.20
N VAL A 13 -14.07 2.57 -16.95
CA VAL A 13 -14.89 2.88 -15.78
C VAL A 13 -15.42 4.29 -15.90
N VAL A 14 -16.72 4.45 -15.67
CA VAL A 14 -17.40 5.74 -15.53
C VAL A 14 -17.64 6.04 -14.05
N LEU A 15 -18.11 5.05 -13.30
CA LEU A 15 -18.40 5.13 -11.87
C LEU A 15 -18.07 3.81 -11.18
N ALA A 16 -17.62 3.89 -9.93
CA ALA A 16 -17.45 2.74 -9.05
C ALA A 16 -18.32 2.91 -7.79
N ASN A 17 -19.17 1.92 -7.50
CA ASN A 17 -19.92 1.83 -6.26
C ASN A 17 -19.22 0.83 -5.32
N SER A 18 -18.45 1.35 -4.37
CA SER A 18 -17.70 0.55 -3.39
C SER A 18 -18.35 0.49 -2.01
N ALA A 19 -19.60 0.96 -1.87
CA ALA A 19 -20.32 0.91 -0.60
C ALA A 19 -21.03 -0.45 -0.38
N SER A 20 -21.27 -1.22 -1.43
CA SER A 20 -21.86 -2.55 -1.39
C SER A 20 -20.87 -3.63 -0.98
N LYS A 21 -21.37 -4.81 -0.56
CA LYS A 21 -20.52 -5.94 -0.16
C LYS A 21 -19.67 -6.48 -1.31
N LEU A 22 -20.24 -6.50 -2.51
CA LEU A 22 -19.54 -6.71 -3.77
C LEU A 22 -19.57 -5.37 -4.49
N GLN A 23 -18.40 -4.85 -4.86
CA GLN A 23 -18.32 -3.60 -5.60
C GLN A 23 -18.99 -3.77 -6.98
N SER A 24 -19.74 -2.76 -7.42
CA SER A 24 -20.28 -2.70 -8.78
C SER A 24 -19.73 -1.51 -9.56
N LEU A 25 -19.64 -1.67 -10.88
CA LEU A 25 -19.06 -0.68 -11.79
C LEU A 25 -20.06 -0.29 -12.86
N GLN A 26 -20.06 0.99 -13.21
CA GLN A 26 -20.59 1.49 -14.46
C GLN A 26 -19.44 1.62 -15.45
N MET A 27 -19.56 1.04 -16.64
CA MET A 27 -18.51 1.09 -17.66
C MET A 27 -19.05 1.50 -19.03
N ARG A 28 -18.25 2.28 -19.75
CA ARG A 28 -18.42 2.53 -21.18
C ARG A 28 -17.65 1.50 -21.98
N LEU A 29 -18.36 0.68 -22.75
CA LEU A 29 -17.85 -0.43 -23.52
C LEU A 29 -17.75 -0.09 -25.02
N THR A 30 -17.31 -1.06 -25.82
CA THR A 30 -17.23 -0.94 -27.28
C THR A 30 -18.56 -0.51 -27.92
N ALA A 31 -18.47 0.26 -29.02
CA ALA A 31 -19.63 0.84 -29.72
C ALA A 31 -20.48 1.82 -28.88
N GLY A 32 -19.92 2.36 -27.78
CA GLY A 32 -20.56 3.42 -27.00
C GLY A 32 -21.62 2.93 -26.01
N GLU A 33 -21.80 1.62 -25.88
CA GLU A 33 -22.63 0.99 -24.84
C GLU A 33 -22.18 1.45 -23.46
N VAL A 34 -23.13 1.84 -22.62
CA VAL A 34 -22.90 2.06 -21.19
C VAL A 34 -23.65 0.98 -20.45
N ASN A 35 -22.93 0.23 -19.63
CA ASN A 35 -23.48 -0.85 -18.83
C ASN A 35 -23.24 -0.50 -17.36
N ASP A 36 -24.22 -0.79 -16.51
CA ASP A 36 -24.27 -0.36 -15.13
C ASP A 36 -24.49 -1.57 -14.22
N ASP A 37 -24.21 -1.39 -12.93
CA ASP A 37 -24.33 -2.41 -11.89
C ASP A 37 -23.57 -3.72 -12.21
N MET A 38 -22.44 -3.58 -12.90
CA MET A 38 -21.61 -4.70 -13.30
C MET A 38 -20.81 -5.17 -12.10
N GLU A 39 -20.97 -6.44 -11.71
CA GLU A 39 -20.28 -7.01 -10.56
C GLU A 39 -18.75 -6.99 -10.75
N HIS A 40 -18.00 -6.45 -9.79
CA HIS A 40 -16.54 -6.46 -9.80
C HIS A 40 -16.03 -7.46 -8.76
N PHE A 41 -15.63 -8.63 -9.24
CA PHE A 41 -15.06 -9.67 -8.40
C PHE A 41 -13.59 -9.39 -8.14
N GLU A 42 -13.24 -9.25 -6.86
CA GLU A 42 -11.87 -8.99 -6.43
C GLU A 42 -11.29 -10.22 -5.69
N PRO A 43 -10.01 -10.55 -5.88
CA PRO A 43 -9.36 -11.59 -5.09
C PRO A 43 -9.42 -11.28 -3.59
N TYR A 44 -9.72 -12.28 -2.75
CA TYR A 44 -9.78 -12.09 -1.30
C TYR A 44 -8.49 -11.45 -0.75
N GLY A 45 -8.63 -10.40 0.05
CA GLY A 45 -7.50 -9.64 0.60
C GLY A 45 -7.01 -8.49 -0.29
N PHE A 46 -7.54 -8.34 -1.50
CA PHE A 46 -7.29 -7.22 -2.40
C PHE A 46 -8.61 -6.51 -2.70
N THR A 47 -8.61 -5.18 -2.61
CA THR A 47 -9.72 -4.36 -3.05
C THR A 47 -9.20 -3.02 -3.56
N SER A 48 -9.87 -2.47 -4.55
CA SER A 48 -9.48 -1.21 -5.20
C SER A 48 -10.73 -0.40 -5.54
N HIS A 49 -10.64 0.92 -5.45
CA HIS A 49 -11.68 1.83 -5.90
C HIS A 49 -11.24 2.50 -7.21
N PRO A 50 -11.52 1.90 -8.37
CA PRO A 50 -10.95 2.37 -9.63
C PRO A 50 -11.47 3.77 -9.99
N LEU A 51 -10.56 4.62 -10.45
CA LEU A 51 -10.89 5.96 -10.92
C LEU A 51 -11.65 5.91 -12.24
N ALA A 52 -12.47 6.93 -12.50
CA ALA A 52 -13.05 7.16 -13.81
C ALA A 52 -11.95 7.21 -14.89
N GLY A 53 -12.18 6.50 -16.00
CA GLY A 53 -11.22 6.31 -17.07
C GLY A 53 -10.30 5.09 -16.92
N ALA A 54 -10.29 4.40 -15.77
CA ALA A 54 -9.59 3.11 -15.63
C ALA A 54 -10.16 2.10 -16.62
N GLU A 55 -9.32 1.23 -17.17
CA GLU A 55 -9.71 0.28 -18.20
C GLU A 55 -10.08 -1.06 -17.58
N GLY A 56 -11.09 -1.73 -18.13
CA GLY A 56 -11.44 -3.06 -17.67
C GLY A 56 -11.76 -4.04 -18.78
N VAL A 57 -11.69 -5.32 -18.44
CA VAL A 57 -12.19 -6.44 -19.23
C VAL A 57 -13.42 -7.00 -18.53
N VAL A 58 -14.48 -7.18 -19.30
CA VAL A 58 -15.80 -7.57 -18.83
C VAL A 58 -16.21 -8.84 -19.54
N THR A 59 -16.84 -9.75 -18.81
CA THR A 59 -17.54 -10.90 -19.37
C THR A 59 -19.06 -10.77 -19.25
N PHE A 60 -19.79 -11.33 -20.21
CA PHE A 60 -21.25 -11.41 -20.23
C PHE A 60 -21.65 -12.88 -20.17
N LEU A 61 -22.23 -13.30 -19.04
CA LEU A 61 -22.56 -14.71 -18.81
C LEU A 61 -23.61 -15.17 -19.84
N GLY A 62 -23.29 -16.24 -20.58
CA GLY A 62 -24.15 -16.72 -21.68
C GLY A 62 -24.28 -15.76 -22.87
N GLY A 63 -23.51 -14.65 -22.90
CA GLY A 63 -23.66 -13.57 -23.87
C GLY A 63 -24.82 -12.61 -23.57
N ASP A 64 -25.42 -12.69 -22.38
CA ASP A 64 -26.46 -11.77 -21.92
C ASP A 64 -25.84 -10.45 -21.46
N ARG A 65 -26.20 -9.36 -22.15
CA ARG A 65 -25.68 -8.02 -21.86
C ARG A 65 -26.20 -7.42 -20.55
N SER A 66 -27.23 -8.02 -19.94
CA SER A 66 -27.71 -7.64 -18.61
C SER A 66 -26.96 -8.32 -17.46
N HIS A 67 -26.15 -9.35 -17.75
CA HIS A 67 -25.46 -10.14 -16.73
C HIS A 67 -23.94 -10.05 -16.91
N ALA A 68 -23.41 -8.89 -16.55
CA ALA A 68 -22.03 -8.52 -16.79
C ALA A 68 -21.18 -8.59 -15.52
N ILE A 69 -19.97 -9.14 -15.65
CA ILE A 69 -18.97 -9.23 -14.58
C ILE A 69 -17.67 -8.58 -15.07
N ALA A 70 -17.17 -7.58 -14.34
CA ALA A 70 -15.83 -7.04 -14.51
C ALA A 70 -14.80 -8.03 -13.95
N LEU A 71 -13.91 -8.51 -14.82
CA LEU A 71 -12.91 -9.53 -14.47
C LEU A 71 -11.62 -8.92 -13.94
N VAL A 72 -11.23 -7.77 -14.50
CA VAL A 72 -10.04 -7.03 -14.10
C VAL A 72 -10.20 -5.57 -14.48
N VAL A 73 -9.74 -4.69 -13.61
CA VAL A 73 -9.62 -3.26 -13.86
C VAL A 73 -8.16 -2.85 -13.69
N ALA A 74 -7.63 -2.09 -14.63
CA ALA A 74 -6.28 -1.58 -14.64
C ALA A 74 -6.28 -0.10 -15.01
N ASP A 75 -5.38 0.68 -14.41
CA ASP A 75 -5.21 2.08 -14.77
C ASP A 75 -3.80 2.33 -15.29
N ARG A 76 -3.67 2.42 -16.61
CA ARG A 76 -2.37 2.64 -17.26
C ARG A 76 -1.75 4.00 -16.92
N ARG A 77 -2.53 4.97 -16.44
CA ARG A 77 -2.03 6.30 -16.05
C ARG A 77 -1.06 6.22 -14.88
N TYR A 78 -1.28 5.25 -13.98
CA TYR A 78 -0.55 5.10 -12.73
C TYR A 78 0.25 3.80 -12.66
N ARG A 79 0.19 2.96 -13.71
CA ARG A 79 0.92 1.70 -13.78
C ARG A 79 2.41 1.94 -13.57
N LEU A 80 2.98 1.30 -12.53
CA LEU A 80 4.42 1.28 -12.33
C LEU A 80 5.14 0.70 -13.57
N GLN A 81 6.15 1.39 -14.09
CA GLN A 81 6.88 0.95 -15.27
C GLN A 81 8.24 0.37 -14.88
N SER A 82 8.87 -0.35 -15.81
CA SER A 82 10.29 -0.78 -15.69
C SER A 82 10.61 -1.69 -14.50
N LEU A 83 9.65 -2.49 -14.03
CA LEU A 83 9.92 -3.58 -13.09
C LEU A 83 10.84 -4.62 -13.75
N ALA A 84 11.83 -5.11 -13.01
CA ALA A 84 12.62 -6.24 -13.48
C ALA A 84 11.78 -7.53 -13.50
N ALA A 85 12.16 -8.50 -14.33
CA ALA A 85 11.45 -9.77 -14.41
C ALA A 85 11.36 -10.46 -13.03
N GLY A 86 10.13 -10.80 -12.64
CA GLY A 86 9.83 -11.45 -11.35
C GLY A 86 9.56 -10.49 -10.19
N GLU A 87 9.71 -9.17 -10.35
CA GLU A 87 9.31 -8.19 -9.34
C GLU A 87 7.79 -8.02 -9.28
N VAL A 88 7.29 -7.65 -8.10
CA VAL A 88 5.86 -7.44 -7.82
C VAL A 88 5.70 -6.16 -7.01
N ALA A 89 4.64 -5.40 -7.26
CA ALA A 89 4.34 -4.21 -6.48
C ALA A 89 2.84 -3.98 -6.31
N ILE A 90 2.48 -3.37 -5.18
CA ILE A 90 1.16 -2.80 -4.90
C ILE A 90 1.36 -1.28 -4.84
N TYR A 91 0.48 -0.51 -5.48
CA TYR A 91 0.67 0.93 -5.66
C TYR A 91 -0.65 1.71 -5.75
N THR A 92 -0.60 3.01 -5.50
CA THR A 92 -1.72 3.97 -5.63
C THR A 92 -1.45 4.99 -6.74
N ASP A 93 -2.46 5.76 -7.12
CA ASP A 93 -2.35 6.88 -8.06
C ASP A 93 -1.57 8.08 -7.48
N GLU A 94 -1.51 8.18 -6.16
CA GLU A 94 -0.77 9.22 -5.43
C GLU A 94 0.76 8.94 -5.36
N GLY A 95 1.19 7.74 -5.76
CA GLY A 95 2.60 7.35 -5.82
C GLY A 95 3.09 6.48 -4.67
N ASP A 96 2.22 6.13 -3.71
CA ASP A 96 2.58 5.16 -2.67
C ASP A 96 2.79 3.78 -3.29
N LYS A 97 3.77 3.03 -2.78
CA LYS A 97 3.97 1.63 -3.20
C LYS A 97 4.68 0.77 -2.17
N ILE A 98 4.38 -0.52 -2.23
CA ILE A 98 5.18 -1.61 -1.66
C ILE A 98 5.74 -2.41 -2.84
N HIS A 99 7.06 -2.38 -3.03
CA HIS A 99 7.73 -3.00 -4.18
C HIS A 99 8.68 -4.12 -3.72
N PHE A 100 8.37 -5.35 -4.12
CA PHE A 100 9.15 -6.55 -3.90
C PHE A 100 10.17 -6.72 -5.04
N LYS A 101 11.41 -6.33 -4.78
CA LYS A 101 12.50 -6.21 -5.76
C LYS A 101 13.38 -7.46 -5.79
N ARG A 102 14.18 -7.59 -6.85
CA ARG A 102 15.27 -8.58 -6.89
C ARG A 102 16.29 -8.30 -5.77
N GLY A 103 17.02 -9.34 -5.35
CA GLY A 103 17.94 -9.25 -4.22
C GLY A 103 17.29 -9.37 -2.84
N ARG A 104 16.00 -9.71 -2.77
CA ARG A 104 15.20 -9.84 -1.54
C ARG A 104 15.05 -8.51 -0.80
N ILE A 105 14.75 -7.45 -1.57
CA ILE A 105 14.56 -6.09 -1.06
C ILE A 105 13.08 -5.75 -1.16
N ILE A 106 12.54 -5.15 -0.11
CA ILE A 106 11.20 -4.56 -0.12
C ILE A 106 11.36 -3.06 0.10
N ASP A 107 10.97 -2.28 -0.91
CA ASP A 107 10.91 -0.82 -0.80
C ASP A 107 9.46 -0.43 -0.45
N ILE A 108 9.29 0.36 0.61
CA ILE A 108 8.02 0.99 0.97
C ILE A 108 8.20 2.49 0.78
N GLU A 109 7.48 3.06 -0.19
CA GLU A 109 7.50 4.49 -0.50
C GLU A 109 6.13 5.09 -0.22
N THR A 110 6.08 6.11 0.64
CA THR A 110 4.84 6.80 1.02
C THR A 110 5.16 8.14 1.69
N ALA A 111 4.20 9.06 1.70
CA ALA A 111 4.29 10.30 2.45
C ALA A 111 4.23 10.10 3.98
N THR A 112 3.46 9.11 4.47
CA THR A 112 3.33 8.83 5.91
C THR A 112 3.08 7.35 6.16
N LEU A 113 4.07 6.67 6.75
CA LEU A 113 3.95 5.27 7.14
C LEU A 113 3.51 5.13 8.61
N ASN A 114 2.27 4.71 8.83
CA ASN A 114 1.75 4.41 10.17
C ASN A 114 1.82 2.91 10.46
N ILE A 115 2.55 2.50 11.49
CA ILE A 115 2.65 1.11 11.93
C ILE A 115 1.95 0.97 13.29
N ARG A 116 0.90 0.13 13.35
CA ARG A 116 0.17 -0.17 14.60
C ARG A 116 0.30 -1.65 14.91
N ALA A 117 0.90 -1.96 16.06
CA ALA A 117 1.03 -3.31 16.59
C ALA A 117 0.68 -3.31 18.09
N SER A 118 -0.05 -4.32 18.56
CA SER A 118 -0.47 -4.43 19.96
C SER A 118 0.59 -5.01 20.89
N THR A 119 1.59 -5.71 20.33
CA THR A 119 2.61 -6.42 21.12
C THR A 119 4.00 -5.82 20.91
N ALA A 120 4.55 -5.89 19.70
CA ALA A 120 5.89 -5.39 19.41
C ALA A 120 6.07 -5.11 17.91
N VAL A 121 7.06 -4.27 17.60
CA VAL A 121 7.68 -4.15 16.27
C VAL A 121 9.14 -4.56 16.43
N ASN A 122 9.53 -5.69 15.85
CA ASN A 122 10.86 -6.27 16.00
C ASN A 122 11.70 -6.02 14.75
N PHE A 123 12.98 -5.68 14.94
CA PHE A 123 13.95 -5.50 13.88
C PHE A 123 15.14 -6.43 14.13
N GLU A 124 15.29 -7.48 13.31
CA GLU A 124 16.46 -8.35 13.34
C GLU A 124 17.45 -7.89 12.27
N THR A 125 18.22 -6.85 12.60
CA THR A 125 19.20 -6.22 11.70
C THR A 125 20.34 -5.61 12.52
N PRO A 126 21.58 -5.61 12.01
CA PRO A 126 22.69 -4.92 12.66
C PRO A 126 22.53 -3.39 12.70
N VAL A 127 21.77 -2.80 11.77
CA VAL A 127 21.68 -1.33 11.61
C VAL A 127 20.25 -0.88 11.33
N ILE A 128 19.84 0.21 11.99
CA ILE A 128 18.65 1.01 11.69
C ILE A 128 19.12 2.44 11.43
N ASN A 129 18.93 2.93 10.20
CA ASN A 129 19.27 4.30 9.82
C ASN A 129 18.01 5.16 9.75
N GLN A 130 18.05 6.35 10.35
CA GLN A 130 16.99 7.35 10.26
C GLN A 130 17.58 8.75 10.25
N THR A 131 17.03 9.64 9.42
CA THR A 131 17.57 10.99 9.20
C THR A 131 17.04 12.01 10.21
N GLY A 132 15.99 11.66 10.95
CA GLY A 132 15.25 12.57 11.81
C GLY A 132 15.32 12.21 13.29
N LYS A 133 14.21 12.48 13.98
CA LYS A 133 14.09 12.34 15.43
C LYS A 133 13.44 11.01 15.80
N ILE A 134 14.01 10.32 16.79
CA ILE A 134 13.33 9.28 17.55
C ILE A 134 12.66 9.91 18.77
N VAL A 135 11.35 9.71 18.91
CA VAL A 135 10.57 10.16 20.08
C VAL A 135 9.99 8.94 20.77
N SER A 136 10.27 8.79 22.06
CA SER A 136 9.73 7.72 22.88
C SER A 136 9.08 8.30 24.12
N LYS A 137 7.84 7.87 24.41
CA LYS A 137 7.14 8.24 25.64
C LYS A 137 7.69 7.48 26.86
N GLY A 138 8.16 6.26 26.61
CA GLY A 138 8.83 5.42 27.60
C GLY A 138 10.34 5.49 27.47
N ASP A 139 11.00 4.58 28.18
CA ASP A 139 12.45 4.47 28.23
C ASP A 139 13.07 3.97 26.91
N GLN A 140 14.30 4.37 26.68
CA GLN A 140 15.19 3.84 25.64
C GLN A 140 16.27 3.03 26.33
N VAL A 141 16.35 1.73 26.04
CA VAL A 141 17.33 0.84 26.66
C VAL A 141 18.42 0.52 25.66
N ALA A 142 19.64 0.97 25.92
CA ALA A 142 20.81 0.72 25.08
C ALA A 142 21.78 -0.20 25.81
N GLY A 143 22.11 -1.36 25.22
CA GLY A 143 23.00 -2.35 25.84
C GLY A 143 22.49 -2.87 27.20
N GLY A 144 21.18 -2.89 27.42
CA GLY A 144 20.56 -3.27 28.70
C GLY A 144 20.50 -2.15 29.74
N ILE A 145 20.98 -0.94 29.42
CA ILE A 145 20.99 0.20 30.34
C ILE A 145 19.89 1.20 29.99
N SER A 146 19.09 1.56 30.99
CA SER A 146 18.02 2.57 30.90
C SER A 146 18.59 3.97 30.66
N GLN A 147 18.19 4.65 29.59
CA GLN A 147 18.62 6.04 29.39
C GLN A 147 17.94 7.00 30.36
N ILE A 148 16.72 6.71 30.83
CA ILE A 148 16.00 7.57 31.79
C ILE A 148 16.50 7.36 33.23
N LYS A 149 16.85 6.13 33.62
CA LYS A 149 17.12 5.77 35.03
C LYS A 149 18.57 5.42 35.34
N HIS A 150 19.48 5.45 34.35
CA HIS A 150 20.88 5.15 34.62
C HIS A 150 21.48 6.10 35.67
N VAL A 151 22.46 5.58 36.39
CA VAL A 151 23.24 6.32 37.37
C VAL A 151 24.70 6.36 36.93
N HIS A 152 25.38 7.44 37.27
CA HIS A 152 26.83 7.53 37.16
C HIS A 152 27.43 7.24 38.54
N VAL A 153 28.28 6.22 38.63
CA VAL A 153 28.98 5.83 39.87
C VAL A 153 30.44 6.29 39.84
N GLY A 154 31.08 6.40 41.00
CA GLY A 154 32.51 6.77 41.09
C GLY A 154 32.80 8.24 40.77
N VAL A 155 31.80 9.11 40.93
CA VAL A 155 31.94 10.56 40.68
C VAL A 155 32.49 11.28 41.91
N GLN A 156 33.32 12.30 41.70
CA GLN A 156 33.66 13.27 42.75
C GLN A 156 32.43 14.15 43.01
N ALA A 157 31.93 14.16 44.24
CA ALA A 157 30.80 15.00 44.61
C ALA A 157 31.17 16.49 44.58
N GLY A 158 30.27 17.32 44.04
CA GLY A 158 30.41 18.77 43.98
C GLY A 158 29.05 19.46 44.01
N SER A 159 29.04 20.78 44.26
CA SER A 159 27.79 21.57 44.35
C SER A 159 27.24 22.04 43.00
N GLY A 160 27.96 21.78 41.89
CA GLY A 160 27.55 22.18 40.55
C GLY A 160 26.44 21.30 39.98
N GLN A 161 25.61 21.88 39.13
CA GLN A 161 24.68 21.14 38.27
C GLN A 161 25.35 20.84 36.92
N THR A 162 25.03 19.70 36.32
CA THR A 162 25.54 19.39 34.98
C THR A 162 24.92 20.32 33.93
N GLY A 163 25.72 20.71 32.94
CA GLY A 163 25.22 21.38 31.74
C GLY A 163 24.52 20.40 30.80
N ALA A 164 24.12 20.89 29.62
CA ALA A 164 23.67 20.01 28.55
C ALA A 164 24.76 18.98 28.21
N PRO A 165 24.41 17.72 27.90
CA PRO A 165 25.38 16.73 27.44
C PRO A 165 26.18 17.28 26.25
N ALA A 166 27.50 17.22 26.36
CA ALA A 166 28.41 17.44 25.23
C ALA A 166 28.76 16.07 24.61
N GLY A 167 29.00 16.02 23.30
CA GLY A 167 29.48 14.80 22.66
C GLY A 167 30.78 14.32 23.30
N GLY A 168 30.94 12.99 23.43
CA GLY A 168 32.19 12.41 23.92
C GLY A 168 33.37 12.86 23.04
N GLN A 169 34.51 13.17 23.67
CA GLN A 169 35.76 13.43 22.95
C GLN A 169 36.27 12.20 22.22
#